data_AF-G2YY45-F1
#
_entry.id   AF-G2YY45-F1
#
_cell.length_a   1.000
_cell.length_b   1.000
_cell.length_c   1.000
_cell.angle_alpha   90.00
_cell.angle_beta   90.00
_cell.angle_gamma   90.00
#
_symmetry.space_group_name_H-M   'P 1'
#
loop_
_entity.id
_entity.type
_entity.pdbx_description
1 polymer ?
#
loop_
_entity_poly.entity_id
_entity_poly.type
_entity_poly.pdbx_seq_one_letter_code
_entity_poly.pdbx_strand_id
1 'polypeptide(L)' 'MDEGSLAVDRLERIVIDASHIDQKKRGILEMKETQVPLTTWLGQKLFRERYEGSTDKLQVLFY' A
#
# COMPACT_ATOMS: atom_id res chain seq x y z
N MET A 1 8.40 4.36 11.27
CA MET A 1 8.43 2.89 11.16
C MET A 1 9.86 2.50 11.41
N ASP A 2 10.10 1.66 12.42
CA ASP A 2 11.44 1.10 12.62
C ASP A 2 11.80 0.26 11.39
N GLU A 3 12.96 0.54 10.81
CA GLU A 3 13.49 -0.03 9.56
C GLU A 3 13.67 -1.57 9.59
N GLY A 4 13.23 -2.25 10.65
CA GLY A 4 13.32 -3.72 10.82
C GLY A 4 11.99 -4.47 10.96
N SER A 5 10.84 -3.81 10.93
CA SER A 5 9.54 -4.50 11.16
C SER A 5 8.98 -5.24 9.94
N LEU A 6 9.42 -4.89 8.73
CA LEU A 6 8.98 -5.51 7.48
C LEU A 6 10.20 -5.77 6.57
N ALA A 7 10.45 -7.03 6.25
CA ALA A 7 11.48 -7.45 5.30
C ALA A 7 11.02 -7.13 3.87
N VAL A 8 11.37 -5.94 3.39
CA VAL A 8 10.92 -5.41 2.10
C VAL A 8 11.64 -6.10 0.93
N ASP A 9 12.84 -6.61 1.14
CA ASP A 9 13.66 -7.34 0.16
C ASP A 9 12.97 -8.59 -0.40
N ARG A 10 12.04 -9.19 0.36
CA ARG A 10 11.27 -10.37 -0.07
C ARG A 10 9.78 -10.11 -0.27
N LEU A 11 9.36 -8.84 -0.17
CA LEU A 11 7.95 -8.49 -0.28
C LEU A 11 7.53 -8.54 -1.75
N GLU A 12 6.67 -9.47 -2.14
CA GLU A 12 6.25 -9.60 -3.55
C GLU A 12 4.96 -8.83 -3.85
N ARG A 13 4.07 -8.71 -2.87
CA ARG A 13 2.73 -8.17 -3.08
C ARG A 13 2.17 -7.49 -1.83
N ILE A 14 1.49 -6.38 -2.05
CA ILE A 14 0.62 -5.71 -1.10
C ILE A 14 -0.81 -5.88 -1.62
N VAL A 15 -1.69 -6.47 -0.80
CA VAL A 15 -3.12 -6.59 -1.12
C VAL A 15 -3.88 -5.64 -0.20
N ILE A 16 -4.65 -4.76 -0.81
CA ILE A 16 -5.48 -3.77 -0.12
C ILE A 16 -6.93 -4.19 -0.31
N ASP A 17 -7.57 -4.61 0.78
CA ASP A 17 -9.01 -4.81 0.80
C ASP A 17 -9.71 -3.45 0.76
N ALA A 18 -10.30 -3.14 -0.39
CA ALA A 18 -11.04 -1.92 -0.65
C ALA A 18 -12.56 -2.11 -0.53
N SER A 19 -13.02 -3.28 -0.08
CA SER A 19 -14.45 -3.59 0.10
C SER A 19 -15.09 -2.89 1.30
N HIS A 20 -14.29 -2.32 2.21
CA HIS A 20 -14.81 -1.63 3.39
C HIS A 20 -15.52 -0.32 3.01
N ILE A 21 -16.75 -0.18 3.51
CA ILE A 21 -17.59 1.01 3.39
C ILE A 21 -17.89 1.54 4.80
N ASP A 22 -17.63 2.82 5.03
CA ASP A 22 -17.89 3.46 6.32
C ASP A 22 -19.38 3.82 6.52
N GLN A 23 -19.70 4.37 7.70
CA GLN A 23 -21.05 4.83 8.04
C GLN A 23 -21.58 5.96 7.14
N LYS A 24 -20.69 6.69 6.47
CA LYS A 24 -21.01 7.78 5.53
C LYS A 24 -21.08 7.29 4.08
N LYS A 25 -21.05 5.97 3.85
CA LYS A 25 -21.04 5.33 2.53
C LYS A 25 -19.82 5.67 1.67
N ARG A 26 -18.68 5.95 2.31
CA ARG A 26 -17.40 6.20 1.64
C ARG A 26 -16.60 4.91 1.59
N GLY A 27 -15.95 4.64 0.45
CA GLY A 27 -14.92 3.61 0.36
C GLY A 27 -13.59 4.09 0.97
N ILE A 28 -12.66 3.16 1.19
CA ILE A 28 -11.35 3.47 1.81
C ILE A 28 -10.53 4.53 1.06
N LEU A 29 -10.76 4.69 -0.25
CA LEU A 29 -10.08 5.68 -1.09
C LEU A 29 -10.68 7.09 -0.96
N GLU A 30 -11.89 7.21 -0.40
CA GLU A 30 -12.57 8.49 -0.12
C GLU A 30 -12.40 8.93 1.34
N MET A 31 -12.09 7.99 2.23
CA MET A 31 -11.80 8.24 3.64
C MET A 31 -10.40 8.84 3.78
N LYS A 32 -10.27 10.17 3.82
CA LYS A 32 -8.96 10.86 3.94
C LYS A 32 -8.12 10.33 5.10
N GLU A 33 -8.77 10.02 6.22
CA GLU A 33 -8.16 9.41 7.40
C GLU A 33 -7.46 8.07 7.12
N THR A 34 -7.89 7.35 6.09
CA THR A 34 -7.31 6.07 5.63
C THR A 34 -6.44 6.26 4.39
N GLN A 35 -6.94 6.99 3.40
CA GLN A 35 -6.29 7.17 2.10
C GLN A 35 -4.94 7.90 2.20
N VAL A 36 -4.85 8.94 3.04
CA VAL A 36 -3.61 9.73 3.19
C VAL A 36 -2.48 8.91 3.82
N PRO A 37 -2.65 8.24 4.97
CA PRO A 37 -1.59 7.42 5.52
C PRO A 37 -1.26 6.21 4.62
N LEU A 38 -2.26 5.62 3.94
CA LEU A 38 -2.02 4.52 3.00
C LEU A 38 -1.14 4.94 1.83
N THR A 39 -1.48 6.05 1.16
CA THR A 39 -0.68 6.56 0.04
C THR A 39 0.69 7.06 0.48
N THR A 40 0.80 7.64 1.67
CA THR A 40 2.11 8.00 2.26
C THR A 40 2.96 6.76 2.49
N TRP A 41 2.36 5.69 3.01
CA TRP A 41 3.04 4.42 3.25
C TRP A 41 3.47 3.74 1.96
N LEU A 42 2.57 3.60 0.97
CA LEU A 42 2.87 3.05 -0.36
C LEU A 42 3.88 3.90 -1.13
N GLY A 43 3.94 5.21 -0.83
CA GLY A 43 4.87 6.16 -1.43
C GLY A 43 6.27 6.15 -0.80
N GLN A 44 6.58 5.29 0.15
CA GLN A 44 7.94 5.18 0.68
C GLN A 44 8.92 4.77 -0.43
N LYS A 45 10.13 5.36 -0.42
CA LYS A 45 11.15 5.16 -1.46
C LYS A 45 11.41 3.67 -1.74
N LEU A 46 11.52 2.88 -0.67
CA LEU A 46 11.74 1.44 -0.70
C LEU A 46 10.69 0.63 -1.47
N PHE A 47 9.44 1.10 -1.55
CA PHE A 47 8.41 0.47 -2.38
C PHE A 47 8.42 1.04 -3.80
N ARG A 48 8.57 2.37 -3.93
CA ARG A 48 8.54 3.05 -5.24
C ARG A 48 9.57 2.51 -6.22
N GLU A 49 10.79 2.24 -5.74
CA GLU A 49 11.87 1.67 -6.57
C GLU A 49 11.52 0.27 -7.10
N ARG A 50 10.62 -0.46 -6.43
CA ARG A 50 10.23 -1.83 -6.79
C ARG A 50 8.94 -1.89 -7.62
N TYR A 51 8.18 -0.81 -7.73
CA TYR A 51 6.98 -0.80 -8.61
C TYR A 51 7.33 -0.83 -10.10
N GLU A 52 8.49 -0.26 -10.45
CA GLU A 52 8.96 -0.13 -11.84
C GLU A 52 10.01 -1.19 -12.22
N GLY A 53 10.43 -2.04 -11.28
CA GLY A 53 11.43 -3.09 -11.50
C GLY A 53 10.98 -4.17 -12.49
N SER A 54 11.90 -4.67 -13.31
CA SER A 54 11.64 -5.73 -14.30
C SER A 54 11.77 -7.16 -13.74
N THR A 55 12.58 -7.36 -12.71
CA THR A 55 12.89 -8.69 -12.12
C THR A 55 12.47 -8.84 -10.65
N ASP A 56 12.20 -7.74 -9.94
CA ASP A 56 11.78 -7.75 -8.53
C ASP A 56 10.60 -6.78 -8.31
N LYS A 57 9.55 -7.00 -9.11
CA LYS A 57 8.40 -6.09 -9.15
C LYS A 57 7.48 -6.31 -7.95
N LEU A 58 7.37 -5.29 -7.10
CA LEU A 58 6.36 -5.25 -6.05
C LEU A 58 4.97 -4.97 -6.66
N GLN A 59 4.02 -5.87 -6.42
CA GLN A 59 2.65 -5.73 -6.90
C GLN A 59 1.76 -5.06 -5.85
N VAL A 60 0.89 -4.15 -6.29
CA VAL A 60 -0.17 -3.60 -5.45
C VAL A 60 -1.51 -4.00 -6.06
N LEU A 61 -2.29 -4.77 -5.32
CA LEU A 61 -3.62 -5.22 -5.74
C LEU A 61 -4.68 -4.58 -4.84
N PHE A 62 -5.81 -4.21 -5.44
CA PHE A 62 -7.01 -3.76 -4.76
C PHE A 62 -8.10 -4.81 -4.97
N TYR A 63 -8.77 -5.21 -3.89
CA TYR A 63 -9.90 -6.16 -3.91
C TYR A 63 -11.19 -5.48 -3.45
#